data_AF-A0A7K6RYF6-F1
#
_entry.id   AF-A0A7K6RYF6-F1
#
_cell.length_a   1.000
_cell.length_b   1.000
_cell.length_c   1.000
_cell.angle_alpha   90.00
_cell.angle_beta   90.00
_cell.angle_gamma   90.00
#
_symmetry.space_group_name_H-M   'P 1'
#
loop_
_entity.id
_entity.type
_entity.pdbx_description
1 polymer ?
#
loop_
_entity_poly.entity_id
_entity_poly.type
_entity_poly.pdbx_seq_one_letter_code
_entity_poly.pdbx_strand_id
1 'polypeptide(L)'
;IELQAVIEAFKLWSEEPLNVVSDSLYVVGVVRRMERSVLKHVSQEDLYQQLRTLWYLLEQRTDPCYITHIRSHTNLPGELSQGNIVADQLVAPVWAGPLPNRMGQASQSHQFFHRSAKALAKQFQISLMDAKGIVQVCPDCQQVGPVTVGAVNP
;
A
#
# COMPACT_ATOMS: atom_id res chain seq x y z
N ILE A 1 4.35 2.90 6.86
CA ILE A 1 3.68 3.90 6.00
C ILE A 1 2.38 4.35 6.65
N GLU A 2 1.36 3.49 6.69
CA GLU A 2 0.03 3.81 7.23
C GLU A 2 0.03 4.41 8.64
N LEU A 3 0.80 3.82 9.55
CA LEU A 3 0.91 4.32 10.93
C LEU A 3 1.49 5.74 10.96
N GLN A 4 2.48 6.02 10.12
CA GLN A 4 3.07 7.36 10.02
C GLN A 4 2.05 8.36 9.47
N ALA A 5 1.29 8.00 8.44
CA ALA A 5 0.27 8.87 7.86
C ALA A 5 -0.78 9.27 8.92
N VAL A 6 -1.21 8.31 9.75
CA VAL A 6 -2.12 8.60 10.87
C VAL A 6 -1.46 9.51 11.90
N ILE A 7 -0.20 9.27 12.28
CA ILE A 7 0.54 10.15 13.19
C ILE A 7 0.61 11.59 12.66
N GLU A 8 0.91 11.77 11.37
CA GLU A 8 0.96 13.10 10.76
C GLU A 8 -0.41 13.78 10.74
N ALA A 9 -1.50 13.03 10.51
CA ALA A 9 -2.85 13.58 10.64
C ALA A 9 -3.13 14.06 12.07
N PHE A 10 -2.80 13.27 13.10
CA PHE A 10 -2.99 13.68 14.50
C PHE A 10 -2.14 14.89 14.89
N LYS A 11 -0.96 15.08 14.30
CA LYS A 11 -0.15 16.29 14.50
C LYS A 11 -0.75 17.51 13.79
N LEU A 12 -1.23 17.33 12.56
CA LEU A 12 -1.73 18.43 11.75
C LEU A 12 -3.05 18.99 12.28
N TRP A 13 -3.93 18.12 12.79
CA TRP A 13 -5.21 18.48 13.39
C TRP A 13 -5.19 18.26 14.91
N SER A 14 -4.16 18.79 15.59
CA SER A 14 -3.98 18.59 17.04
C SER A 14 -5.04 19.28 17.89
N GLU A 15 -5.57 20.42 17.42
CA GLU A 15 -6.52 21.29 18.15
C GLU A 15 -7.91 21.35 17.49
N GLU A 16 -8.21 20.40 16.60
CA GLU A 16 -9.49 20.34 15.88
C GLU A 16 -10.06 18.91 15.89
N PRO A 17 -11.38 18.71 15.88
CA PRO A 17 -11.98 17.39 15.73
C PRO A 17 -11.50 16.66 14.46
N LEU A 18 -11.18 15.37 14.58
CA LEU A 18 -10.51 14.60 13.51
C LEU A 18 -11.25 13.30 13.19
N ASN A 19 -11.61 13.11 11.93
CA ASN A 19 -12.13 11.84 11.42
C ASN A 19 -11.08 11.17 10.52
N VAL A 20 -10.55 10.04 10.96
CA VAL A 20 -9.60 9.23 10.19
C VAL A 20 -10.31 8.04 9.57
N VAL A 21 -10.24 7.96 8.25
CA VAL A 21 -10.68 6.79 7.49
C VAL A 21 -9.43 6.14 6.91
N SER A 22 -9.12 4.92 7.35
CA SER A 22 -7.93 4.20 6.92
C SER A 22 -8.32 2.84 6.36
N ASP A 23 -7.61 2.37 5.36
CA ASP A 23 -7.77 1.02 4.83
C ASP A 23 -6.85 -0.01 5.50
N SER A 24 -6.04 0.45 6.46
CA SER A 24 -5.20 -0.39 7.29
C SER A 24 -5.94 -0.83 8.55
N LEU A 25 -6.52 -2.03 8.52
CA LEU A 25 -7.16 -2.63 9.70
C LEU A 25 -6.22 -2.70 10.90
N TYR A 26 -4.91 -2.89 10.65
CA TYR A 26 -3.89 -2.86 11.69
C TYR A 26 -3.84 -1.51 12.40
N VAL A 27 -3.70 -0.40 11.65
CA VAL A 27 -3.58 0.95 12.24
C VAL A 27 -4.87 1.35 12.97
N VAL A 28 -6.03 1.07 12.38
CA VAL A 28 -7.33 1.31 13.04
C VAL A 28 -7.40 0.55 14.36
N GLY A 29 -6.98 -0.72 14.36
CA GLY A 29 -6.94 -1.54 15.57
C GLY A 29 -5.93 -1.05 16.61
N VAL A 30 -4.79 -0.50 16.20
CA VAL A 30 -3.80 0.11 17.11
C VAL A 30 -4.41 1.33 17.79
N VAL A 31 -4.90 2.31 17.04
CA VAL A 31 -5.45 3.56 17.59
C VAL A 31 -6.61 3.28 18.57
N ARG A 32 -7.57 2.42 18.18
CA ARG A 32 -8.73 2.09 19.03
C ARG A 32 -8.37 1.40 20.33
N ARG A 33 -7.27 0.66 20.38
CA ARG A 33 -6.80 -0.03 21.59
C ARG A 33 -5.80 0.80 22.39
N MET A 34 -5.27 1.86 21.79
CA MET A 34 -4.21 2.66 22.39
C MET A 34 -4.76 3.57 23.49
N GLU A 35 -5.99 4.06 23.30
CA GLU A 35 -6.73 4.85 24.30
C GLU A 35 -6.78 4.07 25.62
N ARG A 36 -6.16 4.63 26.68
CA ARG A 36 -6.05 4.03 28.03
C ARG A 36 -5.23 2.73 28.12
N SER A 37 -4.39 2.45 27.14
CA SER A 37 -3.42 1.36 27.22
C SER A 37 -2.07 1.82 27.75
N VAL A 38 -1.30 0.87 28.30
CA VAL A 38 0.12 1.07 28.60
C VAL A 38 0.94 0.55 27.45
N LEU A 39 1.78 1.41 26.87
CA LEU A 39 2.68 1.02 25.80
C LEU A 39 3.89 0.26 26.36
N LYS A 40 4.02 -1.01 25.98
CA LYS A 40 5.22 -1.81 26.27
C LYS A 40 6.29 -1.55 25.21
N HIS A 41 7.55 -1.56 25.63
CA HIS A 41 8.69 -1.54 24.74
C HIS A 41 8.66 -2.69 23.71
N VAL A 42 9.02 -2.39 22.46
CA VAL A 42 9.12 -3.34 21.36
C VAL A 42 10.53 -3.29 20.79
N SER A 43 11.09 -4.42 20.35
CA SER A 43 12.49 -4.50 19.88
C SER A 43 12.76 -3.74 18.58
N GLN A 44 11.74 -3.47 17.78
CA GLN A 44 11.86 -2.66 16.57
C GLN A 44 11.75 -1.18 16.93
N GLU A 45 12.89 -0.51 17.04
CA GLU A 45 12.98 0.85 17.59
C GLU A 45 12.15 1.87 16.79
N ASP A 46 12.22 1.85 15.45
CA ASP A 46 11.44 2.78 14.62
C ASP A 46 9.93 2.64 14.85
N LEU A 47 9.44 1.40 14.93
CA LEU A 47 8.05 1.12 15.22
C LEU A 47 7.69 1.55 16.64
N TYR A 48 8.57 1.29 17.62
CA TYR A 48 8.34 1.70 19.00
C TYR A 48 8.25 3.22 19.13
N GLN A 49 9.12 3.97 18.44
CA GLN A 49 9.05 5.43 18.40
C GLN A 49 7.73 5.91 17.78
N GLN A 50 7.29 5.32 16.66
CA GLN A 50 5.99 5.65 16.07
C GLN A 50 4.82 5.39 17.03
N LEU A 51 4.80 4.22 17.67
CA LEU A 51 3.76 3.87 18.64
C LEU A 51 3.77 4.81 19.86
N ARG A 52 4.96 5.19 20.34
CA ARG A 52 5.12 6.13 21.45
C ARG A 52 4.66 7.53 21.07
N THR A 53 4.98 8.01 19.87
CA THR A 53 4.50 9.30 19.36
C THR A 53 2.97 9.30 19.26
N LEU A 54 2.39 8.26 18.65
CA LEU A 54 0.93 8.14 18.54
C LEU A 54 0.27 8.11 19.92
N TRP A 55 0.81 7.33 20.85
CA TRP A 55 0.29 7.24 22.22
C TRP A 55 0.27 8.60 22.90
N TYR A 56 1.36 9.36 22.80
CA TYR A 56 1.44 10.71 23.36
C TYR A 56 0.43 11.68 22.72
N LEU A 57 0.27 11.63 21.39
CA LEU A 57 -0.71 12.48 20.69
C LEU A 57 -2.14 12.18 21.12
N LEU A 58 -2.49 10.90 21.28
CA LEU A 58 -3.83 10.50 21.74
C LEU A 58 -4.08 10.91 23.19
N GLU A 59 -3.07 10.79 24.07
CA GLU A 59 -3.18 11.16 25.48
C GLU A 59 -3.36 12.67 25.69
N GLN A 60 -2.71 13.50 24.86
CA GLN A 60 -2.81 14.96 24.98
C GLN A 60 -4.04 15.56 24.32
N ARG A 61 -4.68 14.79 23.44
CA ARG A 61 -5.77 15.30 22.63
C ARG A 61 -7.02 15.54 23.47
N THR A 62 -7.55 16.75 23.39
CA THR A 62 -8.82 17.14 24.02
C THR A 62 -10.01 17.05 23.07
N ASP A 63 -9.78 17.26 21.77
CA ASP A 63 -10.82 17.27 20.76
C ASP A 63 -11.26 15.86 20.34
N PRO A 64 -12.54 15.66 20.00
CA PRO A 64 -13.02 14.36 19.54
C PRO A 64 -12.21 13.84 18.36
N CYS A 65 -11.93 12.54 18.36
CA CYS A 65 -11.47 11.85 17.16
C CYS A 65 -12.29 10.60 16.91
N TYR A 66 -12.48 10.29 15.64
CA TYR A 66 -13.07 9.05 15.19
C TYR A 66 -12.12 8.38 14.21
N ILE A 67 -11.95 7.08 14.35
CA ILE A 67 -11.21 6.28 13.38
C ILE A 67 -12.00 5.05 12.97
N THR A 68 -12.08 4.82 11.66
CA THR A 68 -12.72 3.63 11.09
C THR A 68 -11.93 3.03 9.94
N HIS A 69 -12.22 1.75 9.71
CA HIS A 69 -11.65 0.99 8.62
C HIS A 69 -12.56 1.03 7.39
N ILE A 70 -11.97 1.26 6.23
CA ILE A 70 -12.58 0.98 4.92
C ILE A 70 -11.81 -0.13 4.23
N ARG A 71 -12.45 -0.86 3.32
CA ARG A 71 -11.75 -1.91 2.59
C ARG A 71 -10.94 -1.28 1.45
N SER A 72 -9.65 -1.57 1.38
CA SER A 72 -8.79 -1.19 0.25
C SER A 72 -9.34 -1.72 -1.07
N HIS A 73 -9.06 -1.01 -2.17
CA HIS A 73 -9.31 -1.46 -3.54
C HIS A 73 -10.73 -1.98 -3.81
N THR A 74 -11.74 -1.38 -3.18
CA THR A 74 -13.13 -1.65 -3.54
C THR A 74 -13.49 -0.90 -4.82
N ASN A 75 -14.25 -1.55 -5.71
CA ASN A 75 -14.87 -0.87 -6.85
C ASN A 75 -16.18 -0.15 -6.46
N LEU A 76 -16.41 0.05 -5.16
CA LEU A 76 -17.61 0.70 -4.67
C LEU A 76 -17.46 2.21 -4.87
N PRO A 77 -18.42 2.86 -5.55
CA PRO A 77 -18.39 4.30 -5.74
C PRO A 77 -18.57 5.02 -4.39
N GLY A 78 -17.96 6.18 -4.24
CA GLY A 78 -18.13 7.04 -3.07
C GLY A 78 -16.90 7.87 -2.75
N GLU A 79 -17.11 8.93 -1.98
CA GLU A 79 -16.07 9.88 -1.58
C GLU A 79 -14.95 9.22 -0.77
N LEU A 80 -15.28 8.22 0.06
CA LEU A 80 -14.28 7.49 0.85
C LEU A 80 -13.34 6.64 -0.02
N SER A 81 -13.89 5.93 -1.00
CA SER A 81 -13.08 5.13 -1.93
C SER A 81 -12.18 6.02 -2.78
N GLN A 82 -12.68 7.18 -3.23
CA GLN A 82 -11.90 8.16 -3.98
C GLN A 82 -10.79 8.77 -3.11
N GLY A 83 -11.10 9.15 -1.87
CA GLY A 83 -10.14 9.65 -0.90
C GLY A 83 -9.00 8.67 -0.65
N ASN A 84 -9.30 7.36 -0.49
CA ASN A 84 -8.27 6.32 -0.34
C ASN A 84 -7.36 6.25 -1.57
N ILE A 85 -7.93 6.25 -2.78
CA ILE A 85 -7.15 6.22 -4.02
C ILE A 85 -6.21 7.41 -4.10
N VAL A 86 -6.68 8.61 -3.75
CA VAL A 86 -5.85 9.82 -3.73
C VAL A 86 -4.74 9.69 -2.69
N ALA A 87 -5.04 9.21 -1.47
CA ALA A 87 -4.04 8.98 -0.43
C ALA A 87 -2.95 7.99 -0.90
N ASP A 88 -3.34 6.85 -1.47
CA ASP A 88 -2.43 5.83 -2.00
C ASP A 88 -1.51 6.42 -3.09
N GLN A 89 -2.08 7.21 -4.00
CA GLN A 89 -1.33 7.85 -5.10
C GLN A 89 -0.32 8.89 -4.60
N LEU A 90 -0.63 9.63 -3.54
CA LEU A 90 0.26 10.64 -2.98
C LEU A 90 1.40 10.00 -2.18
N VAL A 91 1.16 8.85 -1.56
CA VAL A 91 2.14 8.15 -0.71
C VAL A 91 3.07 7.25 -1.52
N ALA A 92 2.59 6.63 -2.59
CA ALA A 92 3.38 5.75 -3.47
C ALA A 92 4.73 6.36 -3.94
N PRO A 93 4.79 7.61 -4.44
CA PRO A 93 6.07 8.19 -4.89
C PRO A 93 7.04 8.52 -3.74
N VAL A 94 6.53 8.78 -2.54
CA VAL A 94 7.35 9.10 -1.35
C VAL A 94 8.05 7.86 -0.81
N TRP A 95 7.38 6.69 -0.87
CA TRP A 95 7.93 5.43 -0.35
C TRP A 95 8.70 4.60 -1.40
N ALA A 96 8.24 4.57 -2.65
CA ALA A 96 8.82 3.73 -3.70
C ALA A 96 9.77 4.49 -4.66
N GLY A 97 9.96 5.80 -4.46
CA GLY A 97 10.55 6.68 -5.47
C GLY A 97 9.54 7.01 -6.58
N PRO A 98 9.89 7.82 -7.60
CA PRO A 98 8.97 8.13 -8.69
C PRO A 98 8.41 6.83 -9.26
N LEU A 99 7.08 6.76 -9.39
CA LEU A 99 6.41 5.57 -9.94
C LEU A 99 7.19 5.17 -11.19
N PRO A 100 7.70 3.92 -11.26
CA PRO A 100 8.37 3.49 -12.47
C PRO A 100 7.41 3.75 -13.63
N ASN A 101 7.94 4.18 -14.77
CA ASN A 101 7.15 4.22 -15.99
C ASN A 101 6.48 2.85 -16.22
N ARG A 102 5.50 2.79 -17.14
CA ARG A 102 4.75 1.54 -17.41
C ARG A 102 5.67 0.33 -17.64
N MET A 103 6.86 0.57 -18.19
CA MET A 103 7.93 -0.42 -18.32
C MET A 103 8.46 -0.93 -16.98
N GLY A 104 8.87 -0.06 -16.07
CA GLY A 104 9.36 -0.47 -14.75
C GLY A 104 8.29 -1.18 -13.91
N GLN A 105 7.02 -0.76 -14.01
CA GLN A 105 5.91 -1.45 -13.34
C GLN A 105 5.69 -2.85 -13.91
N ALA A 106 5.75 -3.00 -15.23
CA ALA A 106 5.67 -4.29 -15.89
C ALA A 106 6.85 -5.21 -15.50
N SER A 107 8.07 -4.67 -15.41
CA SER A 107 9.25 -5.41 -14.97
C SER A 107 9.13 -5.92 -13.54
N GLN A 108 8.73 -5.06 -12.59
CA GLN A 108 8.52 -5.48 -11.20
C GLN A 108 7.38 -6.50 -11.07
N SER A 109 6.26 -6.27 -11.77
CA SER A 109 5.15 -7.23 -11.78
C SER A 109 5.57 -8.57 -12.37
N HIS A 110 6.40 -8.59 -13.41
CA HIS A 110 6.91 -9.84 -13.97
C HIS A 110 7.89 -10.54 -13.02
N GLN A 111 8.77 -9.79 -12.35
CA GLN A 111 9.70 -10.34 -11.36
C GLN A 111 8.99 -11.06 -10.22
N PHE A 112 7.79 -10.60 -9.83
CA PHE A 112 7.03 -11.20 -8.74
C PHE A 112 6.07 -12.31 -9.20
N PHE A 113 5.40 -12.14 -10.36
CA PHE A 113 4.31 -13.04 -10.80
C PHE A 113 4.66 -13.88 -12.05
N HIS A 114 5.82 -13.68 -12.67
CA HIS A 114 6.30 -14.35 -13.88
C HIS A 114 5.27 -14.44 -15.02
N ARG A 115 4.46 -13.39 -15.18
CA ARG A 115 3.36 -13.37 -16.17
C ARG A 115 3.86 -13.30 -17.61
N SER A 116 3.12 -13.91 -18.53
CA SER A 116 3.48 -13.92 -19.95
C SER A 116 3.52 -12.51 -20.57
N ALA A 117 4.32 -12.34 -21.63
CA ALA A 117 4.46 -11.06 -22.34
C ALA A 117 3.11 -10.49 -22.83
N LYS A 118 2.17 -11.35 -23.26
CA LYS A 118 0.82 -10.91 -23.65
C LYS A 118 0.04 -10.32 -22.48
N ALA A 119 0.13 -10.93 -21.30
CA ALA A 119 -0.54 -10.44 -20.11
C ALA A 119 0.04 -9.10 -19.64
N LEU A 120 1.36 -8.95 -19.68
CA LEU A 120 2.05 -7.69 -19.35
C LEU A 120 1.68 -6.57 -20.32
N ALA A 121 1.74 -6.84 -21.63
CA ALA A 121 1.39 -5.86 -22.67
C ALA A 121 -0.04 -5.33 -22.49
N LYS A 122 -1.00 -6.23 -22.21
CA LYS A 122 -2.40 -5.85 -21.98
C LYS A 122 -2.59 -5.07 -20.68
N GLN A 123 -1.97 -5.49 -19.58
CA GLN A 123 -2.19 -4.87 -18.26
C GLN A 123 -1.52 -3.51 -18.14
N PHE A 124 -0.26 -3.39 -18.58
CA PHE A 124 0.52 -2.17 -18.42
C PHE A 124 0.48 -1.26 -19.64
N GLN A 125 -0.28 -1.63 -20.68
CA GLN A 125 -0.41 -0.86 -21.94
C GLN A 125 0.96 -0.51 -22.54
N ILE A 126 1.86 -1.51 -22.59
CA ILE A 126 3.18 -1.44 -23.23
C ILE A 126 3.18 -2.26 -24.53
N SER A 127 4.14 -2.02 -25.42
CA SER A 127 4.21 -2.79 -26.67
C SER A 127 4.51 -4.26 -26.39
N LEU A 128 4.09 -5.15 -27.29
CA LEU A 128 4.41 -6.57 -27.17
C LEU A 128 5.92 -6.81 -27.27
N MET A 129 6.65 -5.97 -28.00
CA MET A 129 8.11 -6.03 -28.12
C MET A 129 8.77 -5.76 -26.77
N ASP A 130 8.33 -4.72 -26.09
CA ASP A 130 8.82 -4.35 -24.77
C ASP A 130 8.50 -5.41 -23.72
N ALA A 131 7.26 -5.92 -23.71
CA ALA A 131 6.86 -6.98 -22.81
C ALA A 131 7.65 -8.28 -23.02
N LYS A 132 8.01 -8.59 -24.28
CA LYS A 132 8.92 -9.71 -24.58
C LYS A 132 10.32 -9.44 -24.04
N GLY A 133 10.83 -8.22 -24.16
CA GLY A 133 12.11 -7.83 -23.58
C GLY A 133 12.17 -8.08 -22.07
N ILE A 134 11.10 -7.74 -21.34
CA ILE A 134 10.98 -7.97 -19.89
C ILE A 134 11.06 -9.46 -19.55
N VAL A 135 10.31 -10.31 -20.27
CA VAL A 135 10.34 -11.77 -20.03
C VAL A 135 11.70 -12.35 -20.42
N GLN A 136 12.30 -11.85 -21.50
CA GLN A 136 13.59 -12.32 -21.99
C GLN A 136 14.74 -12.04 -21.04
N VAL A 137 14.71 -10.97 -20.25
CA VAL A 137 15.78 -10.68 -19.27
C VAL A 137 15.55 -11.36 -17.92
N CYS A 138 14.45 -12.08 -17.72
CA CYS A 138 14.15 -12.79 -16.48
C CYS A 138 14.90 -14.14 -16.42
N PRO A 139 15.84 -14.34 -15.48
CA PRO A 139 16.63 -15.57 -15.39
C PRO A 139 15.77 -16.82 -15.16
N ASP A 140 14.73 -16.70 -14.34
CA ASP A 140 13.83 -17.81 -14.00
C ASP A 140 13.02 -18.26 -15.23
N CYS A 141 12.57 -17.30 -16.05
CA CYS A 141 11.81 -17.58 -17.26
C CYS A 141 12.68 -18.07 -18.43
N GLN A 142 13.99 -17.82 -18.42
CA GLN A 142 14.92 -18.35 -19.42
C GLN A 142 15.22 -19.84 -19.21
N GLN A 143 15.22 -20.30 -17.95
CA GLN A 143 15.46 -21.70 -17.62
C GLN A 143 14.26 -22.59 -17.93
N VAL A 144 13.06 -22.02 -17.88
CA VAL A 144 11.82 -22.67 -18.30
C VAL A 144 11.70 -22.45 -19.82
N GLY A 145 12.18 -23.41 -20.61
CA GLY A 145 11.97 -23.42 -22.06
C GLY A 145 10.48 -23.21 -22.43
N PRO A 146 10.16 -22.84 -23.68
CA PRO A 146 8.83 -22.38 -24.05
C PRO A 146 7.76 -23.35 -23.58
N VAL A 147 6.94 -22.91 -22.61
CA VAL A 147 5.77 -23.67 -22.17
C VAL A 147 4.83 -23.72 -23.37
N THR A 148 4.81 -24.88 -24.02
CA THR A 148 3.83 -25.21 -25.05
C THR A 148 2.45 -25.08 -24.43
N VAL A 149 1.63 -24.18 -24.98
CA VAL A 149 0.20 -24.07 -24.68
C VAL A 149 -0.43 -25.40 -25.09
N GLY A 150 -0.60 -26.29 -24.12
CA GLY A 150 -0.94 -27.68 -24.38
C GLY A 150 -1.67 -28.30 -23.19
N ALA A 151 -2.73 -27.65 -22.72
CA ALA A 151 -3.78 -28.28 -21.95
C ALA A 151 -5.06 -27.48 -22.13
N VAL A 152 -5.86 -27.87 -23.12
CA VAL A 152 -7.30 -27.66 -23.09
C VAL A 152 -7.85 -28.47 -21.93
N ASN A 153 -8.66 -27.82 -21.08
CA ASN A 153 -9.44 -28.48 -20.04
C ASN A 153 -10.58 -29.28 -20.69
N PRO A 154 -10.87 -30.54 -20.28
CA PRO A 154 -12.23 -31.08 -20.35
C PRO A 154 -13.18 -30.30 -19.43
#